data_AF-A0A7J4RC08-F1
#
_entry.id   AF-A0A7J4RC08-F1
#
_cell.length_a   1.000
_cell.length_b   1.000
_cell.length_c   1.000
_cell.angle_alpha   90.00
_cell.angle_beta   90.00
_cell.angle_gamma   90.00
#
_symmetry.space_group_name_H-M   'P 1'
#
loop_
_entity.id
_entity.type
_entity.pdbx_description
1 polymer ?
#
loop_
_entity_poly.entity_id
_entity_poly.type
_entity_poly.pdbx_seq_one_letter_code
_entity_poly.pdbx_strand_id
1 'polypeptide(L)'
;ILSQADSPLISPVLEYGNNLSWDPDNDGVEGITGTIDMTVEQSSFGDLSEDRMCTLWNATLLDFATGLYALTCSGDEPCCNVLFNLTAAEGDYWNSPMTLTYRKYYGGEEDSPSYITNHNYSVKATLAFYNSSFNTSATSNSLEAEFFDDLSPEITVISPLDGGYSNPNLT
;
A
#
# COMPACT_ATOMS: atom_id res chain seq x y z
N ILE A 1 28.62 19.07 26.56
CA ILE A 1 27.52 19.63 25.75
C ILE A 1 27.14 18.50 24.80
N LEU A 2 26.06 17.78 25.10
CA LEU A 2 25.55 16.73 24.21
C LEU A 2 25.04 17.46 22.96
N SER A 3 25.62 17.16 21.79
CA SER A 3 25.14 17.72 20.53
C SER A 3 23.73 17.21 20.33
N GLN A 4 22.76 18.13 20.31
CA GLN A 4 21.44 17.87 19.77
C GLN A 4 21.69 17.41 18.33
N ALA A 5 21.51 16.12 18.05
CA ALA A 5 21.39 15.68 16.67
C ALA A 5 20.20 16.47 16.12
N ASP A 6 20.42 17.27 15.07
CA ASP A 6 19.36 17.97 14.36
C ASP A 6 18.25 16.94 14.11
N SER A 7 17.09 17.16 14.72
CA SER A 7 15.95 16.29 14.46
C SER A 7 15.63 16.38 12.97
N PRO A 8 15.28 15.27 12.30
CA PRO A 8 14.99 15.30 10.88
C PRO A 8 13.87 16.32 10.62
N LEU A 9 14.08 17.21 9.66
CA LEU A 9 13.15 18.30 9.35
C LEU A 9 11.77 17.77 8.93
N ILE A 10 11.72 16.57 8.34
CA ILE A 10 10.51 15.82 8.04
C ILE A 10 10.56 14.50 8.81
N SER A 11 9.51 14.19 9.55
CA SER A 11 9.30 12.90 10.23
C SER A 11 7.99 12.30 9.72
N PRO A 12 8.06 11.38 8.73
CA PRO A 12 6.89 10.75 8.15
C PRO A 12 6.35 9.66 9.09
N VAL A 13 5.04 9.69 9.31
CA VAL A 13 4.29 8.67 10.05
C VAL A 13 3.33 8.04 9.06
N LEU A 14 3.54 6.77 8.73
CA LEU A 14 2.66 6.00 7.84
C LEU A 14 1.82 5.05 8.70
N GLU A 15 0.51 5.17 8.59
CA GLU A 15 -0.48 4.40 9.34
C GLU A 15 -1.59 3.94 8.39
N TYR A 16 -2.33 2.89 8.77
CA TYR A 16 -3.62 2.61 8.15
C TYR A 16 -4.56 3.78 8.41
N GLY A 17 -5.48 4.01 7.47
CA GLY A 17 -6.43 5.09 7.59
C GLY A 17 -7.49 4.82 8.66
N ASN A 18 -8.61 5.53 8.59
CA ASN A 18 -9.70 5.38 9.55
C ASN A 18 -11.08 5.46 8.89
N ASN A 19 -11.12 5.32 7.56
CA ASN A 19 -12.38 5.33 6.85
C ASN A 19 -13.05 3.96 6.98
N LEU A 20 -14.09 3.90 7.81
CA LEU A 20 -14.88 2.69 8.06
C LEU A 20 -15.56 2.08 6.82
N SER A 21 -15.51 2.75 5.66
CA SER A 21 -16.02 2.20 4.39
C SER A 21 -14.96 1.47 3.56
N TRP A 22 -13.69 1.52 3.98
CA TRP A 22 -12.55 0.94 3.27
C TRP A 22 -12.00 -0.25 4.06
N ASP A 23 -11.20 0.01 5.10
CA ASP A 23 -10.61 -0.99 5.99
C ASP A 23 -11.14 -0.70 7.41
N PRO A 24 -12.23 -1.35 7.86
CA PRO A 24 -12.93 -0.94 9.09
C PRO A 24 -12.17 -1.27 10.39
N ASP A 25 -11.27 -2.24 10.38
CA ASP A 25 -10.43 -2.64 11.51
C ASP A 25 -8.98 -2.16 11.42
N ASN A 26 -8.63 -1.49 10.31
CA ASN A 26 -7.34 -0.84 10.06
C ASN A 26 -6.17 -1.81 10.22
N ASP A 27 -6.32 -3.04 9.72
CA ASP A 27 -5.29 -4.07 9.84
C ASP A 27 -4.54 -4.33 8.53
N GLY A 28 -4.96 -3.67 7.44
CA GLY A 28 -4.36 -3.82 6.13
C GLY A 28 -4.69 -5.15 5.45
N VAL A 29 -5.75 -5.84 5.86
CA VAL A 29 -6.15 -7.14 5.29
C VAL A 29 -7.58 -7.04 4.78
N GLU A 30 -7.75 -7.14 3.46
CA GLU A 30 -9.06 -6.99 2.84
C GLU A 30 -9.37 -8.12 1.84
N GLY A 31 -10.65 -8.38 1.61
CA GLY A 31 -11.04 -9.27 0.51
C GLY A 31 -10.68 -8.64 -0.85
N ILE A 32 -10.60 -9.44 -1.94
CA ILE A 32 -10.32 -8.90 -3.29
C ILE A 32 -11.31 -7.84 -3.81
N THR A 33 -12.41 -7.59 -3.11
CA THR A 33 -13.37 -6.50 -3.42
C THR A 33 -13.27 -5.30 -2.48
N GLY A 34 -12.48 -5.42 -1.41
CA GLY A 34 -12.25 -4.40 -0.41
C GLY A 34 -11.25 -3.32 -0.86
N THR A 35 -11.04 -2.35 0.02
CA THR A 35 -10.14 -1.22 -0.19
C THR A 35 -9.37 -0.98 1.08
N ILE A 36 -8.04 -0.93 1.01
CA ILE A 36 -7.21 -0.55 2.14
C ILE A 36 -6.82 0.92 1.97
N ASP A 37 -7.04 1.73 3.00
CA ASP A 37 -6.55 3.10 3.05
C ASP A 37 -5.37 3.27 4.00
N MET A 38 -4.45 4.13 3.60
CA MET A 38 -3.28 4.49 4.38
C MET A 38 -3.13 6.00 4.39
N THR A 39 -2.62 6.52 5.50
CA THR A 39 -2.50 7.96 5.73
C THR A 39 -1.11 8.34 6.23
N VAL A 40 -0.76 9.59 5.94
CA VAL A 40 0.43 10.25 6.50
C VAL A 40 0.08 11.49 7.32
N GLU A 41 -1.19 11.68 7.68
CA GLU A 41 -1.69 12.87 8.38
C GLU A 41 -0.98 13.16 9.71
N GLN A 42 -0.47 12.13 10.41
CA GLN A 42 0.23 12.28 11.69
C GLN A 42 1.72 12.64 11.53
N SER A 43 2.19 12.86 10.30
CA SER A 43 3.57 13.28 10.03
C SER A 43 3.85 14.69 10.54
N SER A 44 5.12 15.01 10.79
CA SER A 44 5.55 16.35 11.20
C SER A 44 6.68 16.89 10.33
N PHE A 45 6.76 18.21 10.17
CA PHE A 45 7.68 18.83 9.20
C PHE A 45 8.30 20.18 9.61
N GLY A 46 8.44 20.44 10.91
CA GLY A 46 9.07 21.68 11.42
C GLY A 46 8.37 22.95 10.90
N ASP A 47 9.15 23.94 10.47
CA ASP A 47 8.65 25.23 9.95
C ASP A 47 8.41 25.24 8.42
N LEU A 48 8.36 24.06 7.78
CA LEU A 48 8.12 23.97 6.34
C LEU A 48 6.67 24.29 5.99
N SER A 49 6.47 24.95 4.85
CA SER A 49 5.14 25.31 4.36
C SER A 49 4.48 24.11 3.70
N GLU A 50 3.33 23.69 4.22
CA GLU A 50 2.56 22.53 3.73
C GLU A 50 2.08 22.67 2.29
N ASP A 51 1.89 23.89 1.80
CA ASP A 51 1.48 24.18 0.42
C ASP A 51 2.51 23.80 -0.64
N ARG A 52 3.74 23.45 -0.21
CA ARG A 52 4.85 23.00 -1.04
C ARG A 52 5.26 21.56 -0.77
N MET A 53 4.47 20.87 0.04
CA MET A 53 4.68 19.48 0.35
C MET A 53 4.02 18.58 -0.68
N CYS A 54 4.65 17.44 -0.91
CA CYS A 54 4.03 16.35 -1.63
C CYS A 54 4.39 15.02 -0.97
N THR A 55 3.54 14.01 -1.18
CA THR A 55 3.76 12.64 -0.74
C THR A 55 3.84 11.75 -1.95
N LEU A 56 4.97 11.05 -2.09
CA LEU A 56 5.12 9.94 -3.01
C LEU A 56 4.69 8.66 -2.32
N TRP A 57 3.63 8.06 -2.84
CA TRP A 57 3.12 6.76 -2.44
C TRP A 57 3.73 5.67 -3.31
N ASN A 58 4.32 4.67 -2.68
CA ASN A 58 4.95 3.55 -3.35
C ASN A 58 4.43 2.23 -2.76
N ALA A 59 3.57 1.54 -3.50
CA ALA A 59 3.17 0.17 -3.19
C ALA A 59 3.94 -0.80 -4.09
N THR A 60 4.68 -1.71 -3.47
CA THR A 60 5.42 -2.77 -4.16
C THR A 60 4.76 -4.10 -3.88
N LEU A 61 4.34 -4.79 -4.94
CA LEU A 61 3.84 -6.16 -4.84
C LEU A 61 5.00 -7.09 -4.50
N LEU A 62 4.88 -7.87 -3.44
CA LEU A 62 5.92 -8.77 -2.94
C LEU A 62 6.00 -10.07 -3.74
N ASP A 63 4.90 -10.48 -4.36
CA ASP A 63 4.77 -11.78 -5.03
C ASP A 63 5.42 -11.81 -6.43
N PHE A 64 5.82 -10.65 -6.97
CA PHE A 64 6.43 -10.55 -8.29
C PHE A 64 7.76 -9.79 -8.26
N ALA A 65 8.78 -10.39 -8.88
CA ALA A 65 10.15 -9.86 -8.92
C ALA A 65 10.31 -8.53 -9.68
N THR A 66 9.28 -8.06 -10.39
CA THR A 66 9.39 -6.93 -11.34
C THR A 66 9.25 -5.56 -10.72
N GLY A 67 8.89 -5.44 -9.44
CA GLY A 67 9.02 -4.20 -8.66
C GLY A 67 8.05 -3.08 -9.06
N LEU A 68 7.49 -2.43 -8.05
CA LEU A 68 6.60 -1.27 -8.12
C LEU A 68 5.26 -1.53 -8.82
N TYR A 69 4.19 -1.46 -8.03
CA TYR A 69 2.84 -1.72 -8.48
C TYR A 69 1.99 -0.46 -8.50
N ALA A 70 2.16 0.43 -7.52
CA ALA A 70 1.53 1.75 -7.53
C ALA A 70 2.55 2.82 -7.19
N LEU A 71 2.70 3.80 -8.08
CA LEU A 71 3.49 5.00 -7.84
C LEU A 71 2.62 6.21 -8.14
N THR A 72 2.18 6.90 -7.09
CA THR A 72 1.38 8.12 -7.22
C THR A 72 1.97 9.21 -6.33
N CYS A 73 1.79 10.46 -6.74
CA CYS A 73 2.20 11.61 -5.96
C CYS A 73 1.00 12.50 -5.68
N SER A 74 0.87 12.97 -4.45
CA SER A 74 -0.23 13.81 -3.96
C SER A 74 0.33 15.09 -3.34
N GLY A 75 -0.33 16.24 -3.50
CA GLY A 75 0.11 17.53 -2.98
C GLY A 75 0.59 18.51 -4.05
N ASP A 76 1.66 19.27 -3.75
CA ASP A 76 2.16 20.33 -4.62
C ASP A 76 2.68 19.79 -5.96
N GLU A 77 2.14 20.33 -7.07
CA GLU A 77 2.47 19.90 -8.43
C GLU A 77 3.96 20.10 -8.77
N PRO A 78 4.59 21.27 -8.51
CA PRO A 78 6.04 21.42 -8.63
C PRO A 78 6.84 20.39 -7.83
N CYS A 79 6.44 20.08 -6.58
CA CYS A 79 7.08 19.05 -5.78
C CYS A 79 7.02 17.68 -6.46
N CYS A 80 5.83 17.23 -6.87
CA CYS A 80 5.65 15.96 -7.57
C CYS A 80 6.41 15.89 -8.91
N ASN A 81 6.32 16.95 -9.69
CA ASN A 81 6.91 17.00 -11.02
C ASN A 81 8.43 17.04 -10.98
N VAL A 82 9.01 17.91 -10.14
CA VAL A 82 10.47 18.14 -10.12
C VAL A 82 11.20 17.04 -9.36
N LEU A 83 10.65 16.53 -8.26
CA LEU A 83 11.35 15.54 -7.43
C LEU A 83 11.10 14.11 -7.88
N PHE A 84 9.93 13.81 -8.42
CA PHE A 84 9.51 12.44 -8.73
C PHE A 84 9.16 12.22 -10.20
N ASN A 85 9.13 13.27 -11.03
CA ASN A 85 8.72 13.20 -12.43
C ASN A 85 7.32 12.60 -12.61
N LEU A 86 6.40 13.00 -11.72
CA LEU A 86 4.99 12.62 -11.71
C LEU A 86 4.11 13.86 -11.72
N THR A 87 2.90 13.73 -12.26
CA THR A 87 1.83 14.71 -12.05
C THR A 87 1.19 14.44 -10.70
N ALA A 88 0.87 15.50 -9.94
CA ALA A 88 0.13 15.35 -8.71
C ALA A 88 -1.29 14.85 -9.00
N ALA A 89 -1.81 13.97 -8.16
CA ALA A 89 -3.20 13.57 -8.22
C ALA A 89 -4.11 14.80 -8.05
N GLU A 90 -5.06 14.98 -8.97
CA GLU A 90 -5.89 16.17 -9.02
C GLU A 90 -6.73 16.32 -7.75
N GLY A 91 -6.63 17.49 -7.10
CA GLY A 91 -7.40 17.81 -5.89
C GLY A 91 -6.82 17.22 -4.60
N ASP A 92 -5.72 16.48 -4.68
CA ASP A 92 -5.06 15.92 -3.49
C ASP A 92 -4.14 16.92 -2.79
N TYR A 93 -4.09 16.80 -1.47
CA TYR A 93 -3.11 17.47 -0.61
C TYR A 93 -1.98 16.50 -0.27
N TRP A 94 -0.90 17.01 0.34
CA TRP A 94 0.23 16.17 0.74
C TRP A 94 -0.18 15.03 1.70
N ASN A 95 -1.24 15.24 2.49
CA ASN A 95 -1.78 14.28 3.43
C ASN A 95 -3.02 13.53 2.93
N SER A 96 -3.39 13.67 1.66
CA SER A 96 -4.47 12.86 1.08
C SER A 96 -4.18 11.37 1.29
N PRO A 97 -5.15 10.58 1.77
CA PRO A 97 -4.94 9.16 1.99
C PRO A 97 -4.74 8.43 0.67
N MET A 98 -3.85 7.43 0.67
CA MET A 98 -3.74 6.49 -0.42
C MET A 98 -4.79 5.40 -0.26
N THR A 99 -5.57 5.13 -1.31
CA THR A 99 -6.42 3.95 -1.39
C THR A 99 -5.81 2.90 -2.32
N LEU A 100 -5.66 1.70 -1.78
CA LEU A 100 -5.23 0.52 -2.51
C LEU A 100 -6.43 -0.43 -2.65
N THR A 101 -6.71 -0.88 -3.87
CA THR A 101 -7.67 -1.97 -4.09
C THR A 101 -6.96 -3.10 -4.82
N TYR A 102 -7.53 -4.30 -4.71
CA TYR A 102 -7.05 -5.45 -5.46
C TYR A 102 -6.90 -5.09 -6.95
N ARG A 103 -5.73 -5.37 -7.50
CA ARG A 103 -5.37 -5.17 -8.89
C ARG A 103 -5.50 -3.73 -9.46
N LYS A 104 -5.75 -2.70 -8.66
CA LYS A 104 -6.00 -1.30 -9.12
C LYS A 104 -4.98 -0.77 -10.13
N TYR A 105 -3.71 -1.11 -9.95
CA TYR A 105 -2.60 -0.57 -10.72
C TYR A 105 -1.90 -1.60 -11.66
N TYR A 106 -2.57 -2.70 -12.03
CA TYR A 106 -2.03 -3.70 -12.98
C TYR A 106 -2.17 -3.08 -14.37
N GLY A 107 -1.06 -2.58 -14.91
CA GLY A 107 -0.98 -2.06 -16.28
C GLY A 107 -0.65 -3.10 -17.36
N GLY A 108 -0.75 -4.40 -17.04
CA GLY A 108 -0.42 -5.49 -17.97
C GLY A 108 -1.60 -6.44 -18.16
N GLU A 109 -2.01 -6.65 -19.42
CA GLU A 109 -2.92 -7.71 -19.81
C GLU A 109 -2.37 -9.09 -19.38
N GLU A 110 -3.30 -9.93 -18.91
CA GLU A 110 -3.29 -11.41 -18.91
C GLU A 110 -1.94 -12.11 -18.70
N ASP A 111 -1.68 -12.55 -17.46
CA ASP A 111 -1.19 -13.89 -17.09
C ASP A 111 -0.64 -13.90 -15.66
N SER A 112 -1.36 -13.29 -14.69
CA SER A 112 -1.16 -13.77 -13.32
C SER A 112 -1.75 -15.19 -13.28
N PRO A 113 -0.97 -16.23 -12.94
CA PRO A 113 -1.51 -17.57 -12.83
C PRO A 113 -2.77 -17.49 -11.97
N SER A 114 -3.87 -18.03 -12.46
CA SER A 114 -5.19 -18.11 -11.80
C SER A 114 -5.19 -18.81 -10.44
N TYR A 115 -4.01 -19.04 -9.86
CA TYR A 115 -3.73 -19.70 -8.59
C TYR A 115 -3.16 -18.75 -7.52
N ILE A 116 -2.78 -17.51 -7.85
CA ILE A 116 -2.35 -16.53 -6.84
C ILE A 116 -3.59 -15.82 -6.29
N THR A 117 -4.15 -16.39 -5.22
CA THR A 117 -5.35 -15.92 -4.52
C THR A 117 -5.06 -14.77 -3.57
N ASN A 118 -3.82 -14.68 -3.07
CA ASN A 118 -3.41 -13.66 -2.11
C ASN A 118 -2.39 -12.72 -2.76
N HIS A 119 -2.50 -11.42 -2.54
CA HIS A 119 -1.54 -10.42 -3.03
C HIS A 119 -1.05 -9.59 -1.85
N ASN A 120 0.25 -9.65 -1.59
CA ASN A 120 0.88 -8.90 -0.51
C ASN A 120 1.65 -7.70 -1.07
N TYR A 121 1.38 -6.53 -0.51
CA TYR A 121 2.03 -5.29 -0.87
C TYR A 121 2.82 -4.72 0.31
N SER A 122 4.04 -4.28 0.05
CA SER A 122 4.77 -3.41 0.98
C SER A 122 4.63 -1.97 0.50
N VAL A 123 4.03 -1.12 1.33
CA VAL A 123 3.70 0.26 1.03
C VAL A 123 4.58 1.21 1.82
N LYS A 124 5.15 2.20 1.14
CA LYS A 124 5.95 3.28 1.74
C LYS A 124 5.44 4.63 1.28
N ALA A 125 5.57 5.63 2.15
CA ALA A 125 5.34 7.02 1.82
C ALA A 125 6.65 7.80 1.92
N THR A 126 6.98 8.59 0.90
CA THR A 126 8.04 9.59 0.97
C THR A 126 7.42 10.96 0.98
N LEU A 127 7.50 11.64 2.12
CA LEU A 127 7.13 13.05 2.22
C LEU A 127 8.29 13.90 1.73
N ALA A 128 7.98 14.89 0.91
CA ALA A 128 8.97 15.80 0.36
C ALA A 128 8.47 17.23 0.37
N PHE A 129 9.41 18.15 0.53
CA PHE A 129 9.22 19.58 0.39
C PHE A 129 9.99 20.08 -0.81
N TYR A 130 9.37 20.93 -1.62
CA TYR A 130 10.03 21.58 -2.74
C TYR A 130 9.91 23.10 -2.73
N ASN A 131 11.07 23.76 -2.80
CA ASN A 131 11.21 25.15 -3.16
C ASN A 131 12.39 25.27 -4.13
N SER A 132 12.38 26.26 -5.03
CA SER A 132 13.46 26.49 -6.00
C SER A 132 14.85 26.67 -5.38
N SER A 133 14.92 27.00 -4.09
CA SER A 133 16.17 27.19 -3.34
C SER A 133 16.50 26.07 -2.35
N PHE A 134 15.55 25.19 -2.03
CA PHE A 134 15.70 24.18 -0.99
C PHE A 134 14.71 23.03 -1.19
N ASN A 135 15.19 21.81 -1.09
CA ASN A 135 14.37 20.60 -1.08
C ASN A 135 14.82 19.67 0.05
N THR A 136 13.89 18.87 0.55
CA THR A 136 14.18 17.82 1.52
C THR A 136 13.10 16.74 1.42
N SER A 137 13.43 15.53 1.85
CA SER A 137 12.49 14.42 1.85
C SER A 137 12.85 13.40 2.91
N ALA A 138 11.85 12.68 3.41
CA ALA A 138 12.02 11.54 4.29
C ALA A 138 11.02 10.44 3.93
N THR A 139 11.46 9.19 4.03
CA THR A 139 10.64 8.01 3.74
C THR A 139 10.24 7.30 5.02
N SER A 140 8.98 6.89 5.11
CA SER A 140 8.44 6.12 6.22
C SER A 140 9.03 4.70 6.30
N ASN A 141 8.78 4.04 7.42
CA ASN A 141 8.77 2.57 7.44
C ASN A 141 7.65 2.04 6.53
N SER A 142 7.72 0.78 6.13
CA SER A 142 6.66 0.17 5.33
C SER A 142 5.48 -0.30 6.18
N LEU A 143 4.29 -0.23 5.61
CA LEU A 143 3.12 -1.02 6.02
C LEU A 143 2.88 -2.13 5.02
N GLU A 144 2.29 -3.23 5.50
CA GLU A 144 1.88 -4.32 4.63
C GLU A 144 0.39 -4.19 4.31
N ALA A 145 0.00 -4.57 3.11
CA ALA A 145 -1.39 -4.65 2.68
C ALA A 145 -1.62 -5.99 1.98
N GLU A 146 -2.54 -6.79 2.49
CA GLU A 146 -2.88 -8.12 1.98
C GLU A 146 -4.29 -8.11 1.40
N PHE A 147 -4.44 -8.65 0.19
CA PHE A 147 -5.74 -8.98 -0.38
C PHE A 147 -5.89 -10.48 -0.50
N PHE A 148 -6.99 -11.04 0.01
CA PHE A 148 -7.27 -12.48 -0.07
C PHE A 148 -8.58 -12.78 -0.83
N ASP A 149 -8.59 -13.92 -1.52
CA ASP A 149 -9.80 -14.45 -2.15
C ASP A 149 -10.54 -15.37 -1.18
N ASP A 150 -11.62 -14.86 -0.59
CA ASP A 150 -12.54 -15.60 0.29
C ASP A 150 -13.25 -16.76 -0.44
N LEU A 151 -13.15 -16.84 -1.77
CA LEU A 151 -13.64 -17.98 -2.54
C LEU A 151 -12.66 -19.15 -2.61
N SER A 152 -11.51 -19.08 -1.93
CA SER A 152 -10.70 -20.29 -1.69
C SER A 152 -11.49 -21.18 -0.71
N PRO A 153 -12.14 -22.27 -1.17
CA PRO A 153 -12.87 -23.11 -0.24
C PRO A 153 -11.85 -23.63 0.78
N GLU A 154 -12.11 -23.43 2.07
CA GLU A 154 -11.47 -24.26 3.09
C GLU A 154 -11.59 -25.70 2.60
N ILE A 155 -10.46 -26.33 2.26
CA ILE A 155 -10.45 -27.76 2.00
C ILE A 155 -10.87 -28.36 3.33
N THR A 156 -12.16 -28.67 3.46
CA THR A 156 -12.69 -29.44 4.57
C THR A 156 -11.91 -30.74 4.51
N VAL A 157 -10.99 -30.93 5.45
CA VAL A 157 -10.27 -32.19 5.61
C VAL A 157 -11.36 -33.23 5.85
N ILE A 158 -11.67 -34.00 4.82
CA ILE A 158 -12.53 -35.18 4.95
C ILE A 158 -11.75 -36.09 5.89
N SER A 159 -12.19 -36.13 7.15
CA SER A 159 -11.64 -37.05 8.14
C SER A 159 -11.82 -38.46 7.58
N PRO A 160 -10.79 -39.31 7.51
CA PRO A 160 -10.96 -40.68 7.07
C PRO A 160 -11.62 -41.45 8.21
N LEU A 161 -12.94 -41.46 8.26
CA LEU A 161 -13.69 -42.39 9.11
C LEU A 161 -14.78 -43.09 8.29
N ASP A 162 -14.53 -44.39 8.13
CA ASP A 162 -15.47 -45.49 7.90
C ASP A 162 -16.42 -45.42 6.68
N GLY A 163 -16.02 -46.14 5.63
CA GLY A 163 -16.92 -46.54 4.56
C GLY A 163 -16.29 -47.62 3.69
N GLY A 164 -16.45 -48.89 4.09
CA GLY A 164 -15.94 -50.04 3.36
C GLY A 164 -16.50 -50.12 1.94
N TYR A 165 -15.62 -50.13 0.95
CA TYR A 165 -15.94 -50.55 -0.41
C TYR A 165 -15.63 -52.05 -0.54
N SER A 166 -16.66 -52.89 -0.41
CA SER A 166 -16.66 -54.23 -0.99
C SER A 166 -16.75 -54.11 -2.51
N ASN A 167 -15.71 -54.55 -3.22
CA ASN A 167 -15.67 -54.64 -4.68
C ASN A 167 -16.59 -55.78 -5.18
N PRO A 168 -17.67 -55.52 -5.94
CA PRO A 168 -18.46 -56.57 -6.56
C PRO A 168 -18.07 -56.65 -8.04
N ASN A 169 -16.91 -57.20 -8.35
CA ASN A 169 -16.58 -57.71 -9.69
C ASN A 169 -15.42 -58.71 -9.60
N LEU A 170 -15.73 -59.87 -9.04
CA LEU A 170 -15.03 -61.14 -9.27
C LEU A 170 -16.10 -62.23 -9.44
N THR A 171 -16.55 -62.40 -10.68
CA THR A 171 -17.12 -63.63 -11.23
C THR A 171 -16.66 -63.77 -12.67
#